data_AF-A0A818XAV2-F1
#
_entry.id   AF-A0A818XAV2-F1
#
_cell.length_a   1.000
_cell.length_b   1.000
_cell.length_c   1.000
_cell.angle_alpha   90.00
_cell.angle_beta   90.00
_cell.angle_gamma   90.00
#
_symmetry.space_group_name_H-M   'P 1'
#
loop_
_entity.id
_entity.type
_entity.pdbx_description
1 polymer ?
#
loop_
_entity_poly.entity_id
_entity_poly.type
_entity_poly.pdbx_seq_one_letter_code
_entity_poly.pdbx_strand_id
1 'polypeptide(L)'
;MSSSTPKPVTIEGSCHCQRVKFSVDTYTPYPYMICHCLADTKTAGVFNCNVMGEYSTFKIKQGQEFVKIYQVKLSATESGKAEESNTKLSPHKRHFCSECASYLWAYHDAYPQWIYPFASCIDTPLPKSDEYYHIMTDFKLNHIEIPIGNNIHTYTRYPEGSIEEWHKKHGLYGTYTIEK
;
A
#
# COMPACT_ATOMS: atom_id res chain seq x y z
N MET A 1 30.31 -13.02 -3.93
CA MET A 1 29.20 -13.14 -2.96
C MET A 1 28.08 -13.87 -3.67
N SER A 2 27.60 -14.98 -3.11
CA SER A 2 26.63 -15.88 -3.76
C SER A 2 25.39 -15.08 -4.16
N SER A 3 25.17 -14.89 -5.46
CA SER A 3 23.95 -14.28 -5.99
C SER A 3 22.80 -15.28 -5.82
N SER A 4 22.21 -15.32 -4.62
CA SER A 4 20.97 -16.05 -4.41
C SER A 4 19.91 -15.44 -5.30
N THR A 5 19.31 -16.26 -6.17
CA THR A 5 18.16 -15.85 -7.00
C THR A 5 17.09 -15.23 -6.10
N PRO A 6 16.55 -14.05 -6.44
CA PRO A 6 15.45 -13.44 -5.69
C PRO A 6 14.30 -14.44 -5.54
N LYS A 7 13.77 -14.56 -4.33
CA LYS A 7 12.59 -15.40 -4.05
C LYS A 7 11.51 -14.56 -3.38
N PRO A 8 10.24 -14.75 -3.75
CA PRO A 8 9.19 -14.06 -3.06
C PRO A 8 8.98 -14.70 -1.69
N VAL A 9 8.43 -13.91 -0.78
CA VAL A 9 7.91 -14.36 0.49
C VAL A 9 6.39 -14.31 0.46
N THR A 10 5.72 -15.32 1.00
CA THR A 10 4.28 -15.25 1.23
C THR A 10 4.02 -14.44 2.49
N ILE A 11 3.30 -13.33 2.37
CA ILE A 11 2.80 -12.55 3.50
C ILE A 11 1.31 -12.82 3.72
N GLU A 12 0.90 -12.82 4.98
CA GLU A 12 -0.48 -12.99 5.43
C GLU A 12 -0.99 -11.67 6.01
N GLY A 13 -2.27 -11.37 5.77
CA GLY A 13 -2.92 -10.19 6.32
C GLY A 13 -4.37 -10.45 6.71
N SER A 14 -4.87 -9.60 7.60
CA SER A 14 -6.21 -9.69 8.14
C SER A 14 -6.80 -8.31 8.42
N CYS A 15 -8.13 -8.23 8.39
CA CYS A 15 -8.81 -7.03 8.92
C CYS A 15 -8.77 -7.02 10.45
N HIS A 16 -9.00 -5.86 11.06
CA HIS A 16 -8.97 -5.69 12.51
C HIS A 16 -9.93 -6.65 13.24
N CYS A 17 -11.14 -6.86 12.71
CA CYS A 17 -12.10 -7.80 13.31
C CYS A 17 -11.86 -9.28 12.94
N GLN A 18 -10.76 -9.61 12.25
CA GLN A 18 -10.33 -10.96 11.90
C GLN A 18 -11.29 -11.75 10.98
N ARG A 19 -12.35 -11.10 10.46
CA ARG A 19 -13.31 -11.73 9.55
C ARG A 19 -12.79 -11.92 8.14
N VAL A 20 -11.94 -10.99 7.67
CA VAL A 20 -11.25 -11.10 6.38
C VAL A 20 -9.81 -11.51 6.63
N LYS A 21 -9.36 -12.53 5.92
CA LYS A 21 -7.96 -13.01 5.92
C LYS A 21 -7.51 -13.27 4.50
N PHE A 22 -6.27 -12.93 4.17
CA PHE A 22 -5.71 -13.14 2.84
C PHE A 22 -4.21 -13.46 2.90
N SER A 23 -3.65 -13.89 1.78
CA SER A 23 -2.21 -13.99 1.57
C SER A 23 -1.82 -13.57 0.17
N VAL A 24 -0.55 -13.18 -0.01
CA VAL A 24 0.05 -12.87 -1.30
C VAL A 24 1.55 -13.08 -1.25
N ASP A 25 2.15 -13.44 -2.38
CA ASP A 25 3.58 -13.47 -2.54
C ASP A 25 4.12 -12.08 -2.92
N THR A 26 5.21 -11.66 -2.30
CA THR A 26 5.87 -10.38 -2.56
C THR A 26 7.38 -10.54 -2.65
N TYR A 27 8.00 -9.85 -3.60
CA TYR A 27 9.45 -9.63 -3.66
C TYR A 27 9.87 -8.34 -2.96
N THR A 28 8.91 -7.53 -2.51
CA THR A 28 9.13 -6.16 -2.04
C THR A 28 8.49 -5.93 -0.66
N PRO A 29 8.85 -6.72 0.37
CA PRO A 29 8.18 -6.66 1.67
C PRO A 29 8.60 -5.47 2.54
N TYR A 30 9.43 -4.53 2.05
CA TYR A 30 9.89 -3.39 2.83
C TYR A 30 8.96 -2.19 2.59
N PRO A 31 8.03 -1.87 3.51
CA PRO A 31 7.17 -0.70 3.40
C PRO A 31 8.00 0.57 3.62
N TYR A 32 8.36 1.23 2.53
CA TYR A 32 9.16 2.47 2.56
C TYR A 32 8.38 3.72 2.14
N MET A 33 7.33 3.56 1.33
CA MET A 33 6.62 4.66 0.67
C MET A 33 5.33 5.04 1.42
N ILE A 34 5.42 6.09 2.23
CA ILE A 34 4.33 6.63 3.04
C ILE A 34 3.57 7.71 2.26
N CYS A 35 2.33 7.42 1.89
CA CYS A 35 1.46 8.27 1.10
C CYS A 35 0.59 9.19 1.94
N HIS A 36 0.59 10.47 1.57
CA HIS A 36 -0.20 11.54 2.18
C HIS A 36 -1.35 12.02 1.29
N CYS A 37 -1.74 11.24 0.27
CA CYS A 37 -2.79 11.68 -0.66
C CYS A 37 -4.14 11.87 0.04
N LEU A 38 -5.00 12.70 -0.55
CA LEU A 38 -6.34 13.00 0.00
C LEU A 38 -7.19 11.75 0.22
N ALA A 39 -7.09 10.77 -0.68
CA ALA A 39 -7.83 9.52 -0.52
C ALA A 39 -7.35 8.79 0.75
N ASP A 40 -6.06 8.65 0.96
CA ASP A 40 -5.52 7.90 2.10
C ASP A 40 -5.75 8.66 3.40
N THR A 41 -5.56 9.99 3.41
CA THR A 41 -5.79 10.84 4.59
C THR A 41 -7.26 10.90 5.03
N LYS A 42 -8.21 10.61 4.13
CA LYS A 42 -9.64 10.57 4.42
C LYS A 42 -10.20 9.19 4.66
N THR A 43 -9.50 8.15 4.21
CA THR A 43 -10.05 6.81 4.19
C THR A 43 -9.24 5.80 5.00
N ALA A 44 -7.92 5.94 5.06
CA ALA A 44 -7.01 5.00 5.68
C ALA A 44 -6.27 5.55 6.92
N GLY A 45 -6.59 6.77 7.37
CA GLY A 45 -6.00 7.39 8.55
C GLY A 45 -5.23 8.67 8.22
N VAL A 46 -4.15 8.97 8.93
CA VAL A 46 -3.34 10.18 8.71
C VAL A 46 -2.42 10.07 7.49
N PHE A 47 -1.97 8.86 7.20
CA PHE A 47 -1.19 8.48 6.02
C PHE A 47 -1.32 6.96 5.85
N ASN A 48 -0.83 6.43 4.73
CA ASN A 48 -0.79 5.00 4.52
C ASN A 48 0.52 4.54 3.85
N CYS A 49 0.88 3.25 3.99
CA CYS A 49 1.97 2.64 3.24
C CYS A 49 1.48 1.30 2.66
N ASN A 50 1.88 1.00 1.42
CA ASN A 50 1.55 -0.27 0.78
C ASN A 50 2.78 -1.16 0.61
N VAL A 51 2.52 -2.46 0.49
CA VAL A 51 3.46 -3.47 -0.01
C VAL A 51 2.99 -3.86 -1.42
N MET A 52 3.89 -4.08 -2.37
CA MET A 52 3.52 -4.60 -3.70
C MET A 52 3.57 -6.13 -3.70
N GLY A 53 2.52 -6.79 -4.18
CA GLY A 53 2.42 -8.25 -4.26
C GLY A 53 2.02 -8.73 -5.65
N GLU A 54 2.34 -9.98 -5.94
CA GLU A 54 2.01 -10.67 -7.19
C GLU A 54 0.53 -11.07 -7.21
N TYR A 55 -0.28 -10.40 -8.05
CA TYR A 55 -1.73 -10.62 -8.07
C TYR A 55 -2.11 -12.09 -8.35
N SER A 56 -1.32 -12.79 -9.18
CA SER A 56 -1.53 -14.21 -9.51
C SER A 56 -1.46 -15.16 -8.31
N THR A 57 -0.83 -14.72 -7.21
CA THR A 57 -0.67 -15.50 -5.97
C THR A 57 -1.65 -15.08 -4.88
N PHE A 58 -2.36 -13.98 -5.08
CA PHE A 58 -3.28 -13.41 -4.09
C PHE A 58 -4.46 -14.35 -3.83
N LYS A 59 -4.71 -14.62 -2.55
CA LYS A 59 -5.80 -15.50 -2.10
C LYS A 59 -6.51 -14.88 -0.92
N ILE A 60 -7.82 -14.68 -1.05
CA ILE A 60 -8.69 -14.41 0.10
C ILE A 60 -9.01 -15.75 0.74
N LYS A 61 -8.50 -15.95 1.96
CA LYS A 61 -8.65 -17.19 2.73
C LYS A 61 -9.99 -17.25 3.45
N GLN A 62 -10.55 -16.09 3.80
CA GLN A 62 -11.79 -15.98 4.57
C GLN A 62 -12.44 -14.60 4.34
N GLY A 63 -13.77 -14.53 4.39
CA GLY A 63 -14.52 -13.28 4.56
C GLY A 63 -14.73 -12.45 3.30
N GLN A 64 -14.75 -13.09 2.12
CA GLN A 64 -15.00 -12.43 0.83
C GLN A 64 -16.28 -11.58 0.85
N GLU A 65 -17.32 -12.04 1.53
CA GLU A 65 -18.61 -11.37 1.69
C GLU A 65 -18.53 -10.03 2.42
N PHE A 66 -17.51 -9.87 3.28
CA PHE A 66 -17.24 -8.63 4.02
C PHE A 66 -16.31 -7.68 3.26
N VAL A 67 -15.80 -8.05 2.09
CA VAL A 67 -14.94 -7.18 1.28
C VAL A 67 -15.81 -6.27 0.41
N LYS A 68 -15.64 -4.96 0.57
CA LYS A 68 -16.26 -3.93 -0.27
C LYS A 68 -15.19 -3.12 -0.98
N ILE A 69 -15.59 -2.52 -2.10
CA ILE A 69 -14.71 -1.73 -2.96
C ILE A 69 -15.16 -0.27 -2.87
N TYR A 70 -14.21 0.62 -2.58
CA TYR A 70 -14.38 2.05 -2.67
C TYR A 70 -13.47 2.62 -3.76
N GLN A 71 -14.04 3.47 -4.61
CA GLN A 71 -13.31 4.26 -5.59
C GLN A 71 -13.63 5.72 -5.33
N VAL A 72 -12.58 6.54 -5.15
CA VAL A 72 -12.76 7.99 -5.01
C VAL A 72 -13.24 8.58 -6.33
N LYS A 73 -14.03 9.65 -6.27
CA LYS A 73 -14.31 10.46 -7.46
C LYS A 73 -13.05 11.17 -7.93
N LEU A 74 -12.84 11.29 -9.24
CA LEU A 74 -11.67 11.96 -9.79
C LEU A 74 -11.56 13.43 -9.35
N SER A 75 -12.67 14.16 -9.19
CA SER A 75 -12.64 15.54 -8.66
C SER A 75 -12.03 15.62 -7.25
N ALA A 76 -12.20 14.56 -6.44
CA ALA A 76 -11.71 14.50 -5.08
C ALA A 76 -10.22 14.17 -4.97
N THR A 77 -9.56 13.72 -6.05
CA THR A 77 -8.12 13.37 -6.00
C THR A 77 -7.21 14.59 -5.90
N GLU A 78 -7.66 15.74 -6.41
CA GLU A 78 -6.91 17.01 -6.35
C GLU A 78 -7.50 17.98 -5.32
N SER A 79 -8.83 18.09 -5.24
CA SER A 79 -9.48 19.11 -4.40
C SER A 79 -9.87 18.63 -2.99
N GLY A 80 -9.84 17.31 -2.76
CA GLY A 80 -10.35 16.67 -1.55
C GLY A 80 -11.87 16.70 -1.42
N LYS A 81 -12.56 17.30 -2.40
CA LYS A 81 -14.03 17.43 -2.43
C LYS A 81 -14.59 16.61 -3.59
N ALA A 82 -15.52 15.74 -3.24
CA ALA A 82 -16.34 15.03 -4.19
C ALA A 82 -17.38 15.99 -4.79
N GLU A 83 -17.08 16.60 -5.93
CA GLU A 83 -18.12 17.35 -6.67
C GLU A 83 -19.26 16.41 -7.10
N GLU A 84 -20.51 16.85 -6.91
CA GLU A 84 -21.69 16.09 -7.30
C GLU A 84 -21.79 15.89 -8.81
N SER A 85 -21.37 16.90 -9.59
CA SER A 85 -21.40 16.90 -11.05
C SER A 85 -20.40 15.93 -11.70
N ASN A 86 -19.35 15.54 -10.98
CA ASN A 86 -18.35 14.60 -11.49
C ASN A 86 -18.67 13.18 -11.01
N THR A 87 -19.07 12.31 -11.94
CA THR A 87 -19.38 10.91 -11.67
C THR A 87 -18.23 9.96 -12.01
N LYS A 88 -17.12 10.44 -12.58
CA LYS A 88 -15.99 9.58 -12.96
C LYS A 88 -15.25 9.11 -11.71
N LEU A 89 -15.12 7.79 -11.61
CA LEU A 89 -14.40 7.12 -10.53
C LEU A 89 -12.93 6.98 -10.87
N SER A 90 -12.07 7.10 -9.86
CA SER A 90 -10.67 6.75 -9.95
C SER A 90 -10.55 5.25 -10.26
N PRO A 91 -9.66 4.85 -11.17
CA PRO A 91 -9.41 3.44 -11.47
C PRO A 91 -8.77 2.67 -10.28
N HIS A 92 -8.33 3.37 -9.24
CA HIS A 92 -7.80 2.76 -8.02
C HIS A 92 -8.94 2.22 -7.14
N LYS A 93 -9.10 0.89 -7.15
CA LYS A 93 -10.07 0.14 -6.35
C LYS A 93 -9.48 -0.16 -4.98
N ARG A 94 -10.00 0.49 -3.93
CA ARG A 94 -9.60 0.26 -2.53
C ARG A 94 -10.54 -0.76 -1.90
N HIS A 95 -10.00 -1.87 -1.46
CA HIS A 95 -10.75 -2.94 -0.82
C HIS A 95 -10.66 -2.79 0.69
N PHE A 96 -11.80 -2.86 1.36
CA PHE A 96 -11.89 -2.69 2.81
C PHE A 96 -12.91 -3.67 3.40
N CYS A 97 -12.78 -3.94 4.70
CA CYS A 97 -13.73 -4.76 5.45
C CYS A 97 -14.96 -3.92 5.82
N SER A 98 -16.17 -4.36 5.43
CA SER A 98 -17.43 -3.68 5.76
C SER A 98 -17.76 -3.66 7.25
N GLU A 99 -17.17 -4.55 8.04
CA GLU A 99 -17.50 -4.73 9.45
C GLU A 99 -16.66 -3.86 10.38
N CYS A 100 -15.40 -3.61 10.02
CA CYS A 100 -14.47 -2.85 10.87
C CYS A 100 -13.76 -1.72 10.13
N ALA A 101 -14.10 -1.49 8.86
CA ALA A 101 -13.51 -0.46 8.01
C ALA A 101 -11.98 -0.58 7.78
N SER A 102 -11.33 -1.69 8.16
CA SER A 102 -9.91 -1.90 7.84
C SER A 102 -9.70 -1.86 6.33
N TYR A 103 -8.79 -1.00 5.90
CA TYR A 103 -8.27 -0.98 4.54
C TYR A 103 -7.34 -2.17 4.33
N LEU A 104 -7.56 -2.92 3.24
CA LEU A 104 -6.93 -4.22 3.04
C LEU A 104 -5.93 -4.17 1.88
N TRP A 105 -6.38 -3.83 0.68
CA TRP A 105 -5.51 -3.70 -0.48
C TRP A 105 -6.06 -2.73 -1.52
N ALA A 106 -5.18 -2.15 -2.32
CA ALA A 106 -5.54 -1.45 -3.54
C ALA A 106 -5.26 -2.31 -4.77
N TYR A 107 -6.06 -2.13 -5.82
CA TYR A 107 -5.91 -2.77 -7.12
C TYR A 107 -6.21 -1.77 -8.24
N HIS A 108 -5.52 -1.91 -9.37
CA HIS A 108 -5.65 -1.00 -10.51
C HIS A 108 -5.63 -1.76 -11.83
N ASP A 109 -6.66 -1.60 -12.65
CA ASP A 109 -6.84 -2.41 -13.88
C ASP A 109 -5.71 -2.22 -14.92
N ALA A 110 -5.02 -1.06 -14.92
CA ALA A 110 -3.87 -0.86 -15.80
C ALA A 110 -2.59 -1.59 -15.36
N TYR A 111 -2.58 -2.14 -14.16
CA TYR A 111 -1.46 -2.92 -13.59
C TYR A 111 -1.98 -4.25 -13.03
N PRO A 112 -2.60 -5.10 -13.88
CA PRO A 112 -3.34 -6.28 -13.42
C PRO A 112 -2.46 -7.35 -12.78
N GLN A 113 -1.15 -7.30 -12.99
CA GLN A 113 -0.18 -8.19 -12.37
C GLN A 113 0.09 -7.85 -10.89
N TRP A 114 -0.29 -6.65 -10.43
CA TRP A 114 0.04 -6.16 -9.09
C TRP A 114 -1.20 -6.02 -8.19
N ILE A 115 -1.00 -6.32 -6.92
CA ILE A 115 -1.88 -5.94 -5.82
C ILE A 115 -1.09 -5.17 -4.78
N TYR A 116 -1.72 -4.22 -4.10
CA TYR A 116 -1.04 -3.36 -3.14
C TYR A 116 -1.69 -3.47 -1.75
N PRO A 117 -1.41 -4.52 -0.97
CA PRO A 117 -1.85 -4.61 0.42
C PRO A 117 -1.39 -3.41 1.25
N PHE A 118 -2.27 -2.93 2.13
CA PHE A 118 -1.96 -1.91 3.12
C PHE A 118 -1.06 -2.55 4.18
N ALA A 119 0.11 -1.98 4.44
CA ALA A 119 1.06 -2.52 5.42
C ALA A 119 0.45 -2.64 6.83
N SER A 120 -0.54 -1.79 7.15
CA SER A 120 -1.26 -1.79 8.42
C SER A 120 -2.14 -3.01 8.69
N CYS A 121 -2.46 -3.81 7.65
CA CYS A 121 -3.28 -5.01 7.78
C CYS A 121 -2.49 -6.32 7.58
N ILE A 122 -1.17 -6.23 7.42
CA ILE A 122 -0.31 -7.41 7.26
C ILE A 122 0.06 -7.95 8.65
N ASP A 123 -0.25 -9.23 8.88
CA ASP A 123 0.03 -9.96 10.12
C ASP A 123 1.45 -10.53 10.13
N THR A 124 1.96 -10.91 8.95
CA THR A 124 3.35 -11.32 8.80
C THR A 124 4.29 -10.17 9.19
N PRO A 125 5.29 -10.39 10.08
CA PRO A 125 6.24 -9.35 10.41
C PRO A 125 6.90 -8.80 9.14
N LEU A 126 6.76 -7.50 8.90
CA LEU A 126 7.40 -6.81 7.79
C LEU A 126 8.75 -6.24 8.26
N PRO A 127 9.82 -6.34 7.45
CA PRO A 127 11.10 -5.74 7.78
C PRO A 127 11.01 -4.21 7.82
N LYS A 128 11.92 -3.59 8.59
CA LYS A 128 12.10 -2.15 8.56
C LYS A 128 12.87 -1.75 7.31
N SER A 129 12.50 -0.61 6.73
CA SER A 129 13.28 0.04 5.69
C SER A 129 14.31 0.97 6.33
N ASP A 130 15.51 1.03 5.76
CA ASP A 130 16.54 1.99 6.19
C ASP A 130 16.25 3.41 5.70
N GLU A 131 15.43 3.56 4.64
CA GLU A 131 14.97 4.84 4.09
C GLU A 131 13.44 4.90 4.01
N TYR A 132 12.87 6.08 4.21
CA TYR A 132 11.43 6.31 4.09
C TYR A 132 11.12 7.47 3.15
N TYR A 133 10.18 7.23 2.25
CA TYR A 133 9.72 8.19 1.25
C TYR A 133 8.33 8.68 1.65
N HIS A 134 8.21 9.94 2.02
CA HIS A 134 6.93 10.61 2.21
C HIS A 134 6.50 11.22 0.89
N ILE A 135 5.46 10.68 0.28
CA ILE A 135 4.97 11.10 -1.06
C ILE A 135 3.63 11.82 -0.96
N MET A 136 3.27 12.53 -2.04
CA MET A 136 2.01 13.27 -2.15
C MET A 136 1.87 14.35 -1.06
N THR A 137 2.98 14.97 -0.64
CA THR A 137 3.02 15.86 0.54
C THR A 137 2.28 17.18 0.35
N ASP A 138 1.93 17.57 -0.88
CA ASP A 138 1.03 18.71 -1.11
C ASP A 138 -0.38 18.50 -0.51
N PHE A 139 -0.74 17.24 -0.23
CA PHE A 139 -2.03 16.84 0.33
C PHE A 139 -1.95 16.43 1.80
N LYS A 140 -0.76 16.53 2.40
CA LYS A 140 -0.54 16.24 3.82
C LYS A 140 -1.44 17.11 4.69
N LEU A 141 -1.94 16.53 5.77
CA LEU A 141 -2.69 17.28 6.78
C LEU A 141 -1.77 18.31 7.47
N ASN A 142 -2.16 19.59 7.45
CA ASN A 142 -1.37 20.70 8.00
C ASN A 142 -0.97 20.55 9.47
N HIS A 143 -1.73 19.77 10.26
CA HIS A 143 -1.48 19.56 11.69
C HIS A 143 -0.62 18.32 11.99
N ILE A 144 -0.06 17.69 10.95
CA ILE A 144 0.81 16.52 11.06
C ILE A 144 2.18 16.98 10.60
N GLU A 145 3.26 16.52 11.22
CA GLU A 145 4.63 16.83 10.80
C GLU A 145 5.26 15.62 10.08
N ILE A 146 6.21 15.86 9.17
CA ILE A 146 7.04 14.78 8.59
C ILE A 146 8.34 14.74 9.38
N PRO A 147 8.82 13.57 9.83
CA PRO A 147 10.12 13.46 10.47
C PRO A 147 11.25 14.04 9.61
N ILE A 148 12.26 14.63 10.26
CA ILE A 148 13.46 15.13 9.57
C ILE A 148 14.61 14.15 9.86
N GLY A 149 15.29 13.69 8.82
CA GLY A 149 16.44 12.80 8.94
C GLY A 149 17.10 12.54 7.59
N ASN A 150 18.37 12.11 7.61
CA ASN A 150 19.14 11.87 6.39
C ASN A 150 18.58 10.74 5.51
N ASN A 151 17.76 9.87 6.10
CA ASN A 151 17.09 8.75 5.46
C ASN A 151 15.58 9.00 5.25
N ILE A 152 15.12 10.24 5.44
CA ILE A 152 13.75 10.65 5.19
C ILE A 152 13.71 11.54 3.96
N HIS A 153 13.00 11.08 2.94
CA HIS A 153 12.87 11.77 1.66
C HIS A 153 11.43 12.26 1.48
N THR A 154 11.26 13.49 1.01
CA THR A 154 9.95 14.12 0.81
C THR A 154 9.71 14.46 -0.65
N TYR A 155 8.53 14.07 -1.15
CA TYR A 155 8.09 14.32 -2.51
C TYR A 155 6.68 14.91 -2.50
N THR A 156 6.52 16.09 -3.12
CA THR A 156 5.23 16.76 -3.30
C THR A 156 4.23 15.89 -4.05
N ARG A 157 4.74 15.06 -4.97
CA ARG A 157 4.04 14.03 -5.75
C ARG A 157 4.75 12.68 -5.62
N TYR A 158 4.63 11.81 -6.62
CA TYR A 158 5.38 10.56 -6.69
C TYR A 158 6.84 10.81 -7.06
N PRO A 159 7.80 10.06 -6.50
CA PRO A 159 9.19 10.04 -6.95
C PRO A 159 9.30 9.39 -8.33
N GLU A 160 10.47 9.51 -8.95
CA GLU A 160 10.82 8.68 -10.10
C GLU A 160 11.06 7.23 -9.67
N GLY A 161 10.62 6.28 -10.49
CA GLY A 161 10.79 4.85 -10.27
C GLY A 161 9.63 4.16 -9.54
N SER A 162 9.62 2.84 -9.63
CA SER A 162 8.62 1.94 -9.05
C SER A 162 9.06 1.35 -7.71
N ILE A 163 8.11 0.75 -6.98
CA ILE A 163 8.41 -0.03 -5.76
C ILE A 163 9.44 -1.13 -6.05
N GLU A 164 9.31 -1.79 -7.20
CA GLU A 164 10.26 -2.81 -7.66
C GLU A 164 11.67 -2.24 -7.88
N GLU A 165 11.80 -1.16 -8.63
CA GLU A 165 13.10 -0.54 -8.94
C GLU A 165 13.80 -0.06 -7.68
N TRP A 166 13.07 0.53 -6.73
CA TRP A 166 13.63 0.90 -5.44
C TRP A 166 14.17 -0.32 -4.70
N HIS A 167 13.41 -1.41 -4.60
CA HIS A 167 13.88 -2.63 -3.92
C HIS A 167 15.10 -3.25 -4.61
N LYS A 168 15.15 -3.24 -5.96
CA LYS A 168 16.29 -3.73 -6.73
C LYS A 168 17.53 -2.88 -6.49
N LYS A 169 17.39 -1.55 -6.52
CA LYS A 169 18.49 -0.60 -6.28
C LYS A 169 19.12 -0.77 -4.90
N HIS A 170 18.31 -1.09 -3.88
CA HIS A 170 18.77 -1.30 -2.51
C HIS A 170 19.22 -2.73 -2.21
N GLY A 171 19.17 -3.64 -3.20
CA GLY A 171 19.49 -5.05 -2.98
C GLY A 171 18.51 -5.77 -2.04
N LEU A 172 17.29 -5.26 -1.91
CA LEU A 172 16.25 -5.78 -1.02
C LEU A 172 15.23 -6.67 -1.74
N TYR A 173 15.19 -6.64 -3.07
CA TYR A 173 14.23 -7.40 -3.88
C TYR A 173 14.40 -8.92 -3.71
N GLY A 174 13.37 -9.57 -3.14
CA GLY A 174 13.32 -11.03 -2.95
C GLY A 174 14.37 -11.59 -1.99
N THR A 175 14.82 -10.76 -1.04
CA THR A 175 15.89 -11.13 -0.07
C THR A 175 15.37 -11.43 1.33
N TYR A 176 14.16 -10.96 1.66
CA TYR A 176 13.59 -11.12 2.99
C TYR A 176 13.14 -12.57 3.24
N THR A 177 13.43 -13.06 4.45
CA THR A 177 13.01 -14.38 4.93
C THR A 177 12.33 -14.21 6.28
N ILE A 178 11.20 -14.89 6.48
CA ILE A 178 10.51 -14.93 7.78
C ILE A 178 11.27 -15.91 8.67
N GLU A 179 11.87 -15.41 9.75
CA GLU A 179 12.42 -16.26 10.81
C GLU A 179 11.25 -16.97 11.52
N LYS A 180 11.34 -18.29 11.67
CA LYS A 180 10.34 -19.12 12.35
C LYS A 180 10.57 -19.15 13.85
#